data_AF-A0A952DQQ4-F1
#
_entry.id   AF-A0A952DQQ4-F1
#
_cell.length_a   1.000
_cell.length_b   1.000
_cell.length_c   1.000
_cell.angle_alpha   90.00
_cell.angle_beta   90.00
_cell.angle_gamma   90.00
#
_symmetry.space_group_name_H-M   'P 1'
#
loop_
_entity.id
_entity.type
_entity.pdbx_description
1 polymer ?
#
loop_
_entity_poly.entity_id
_entity_poly.type
_entity_poly.pdbx_seq_one_letter_code
_entity_poly.pdbx_strand_id
1 'polypeptide(L)'
;MEFLKELNLHQNNQGSSTGTKWVLSNDTLIESFSPVDGNMIGTVNTTSKNVYDTIVATAEKAFAEWRLVPAPKRGEIVRQIGNALREKKEPLGKLVSYEMGKSLQEGLGEVQEMIDICDFAVGLSRQLYGLTIHSERPNHRMYEQWHPLGVVGIISAFNFPVAVWSWNAALAWVCGNVCIWKPSEKTPLCSVAVQNIVADVFKKNNIPEGVSCIVQGAREVGEWMSNDKRIALMSATGSTRMGKAVNAAVAQRLGKTILELGGNNAVIISKNADLDMALIGCVFGAVGTAGQRCTTTRRLIIHESIYETFKQKLINAYKQLKIG
;
A
#
# COMPACT_ATOMS: atom_id res chain seq x y z
N MET A 1 13.96 -3.10 21.37
CA MET A 1 13.27 -2.43 20.24
C MET A 1 14.23 -1.47 19.50
N GLU A 2 15.45 -1.90 19.17
CA GLU A 2 16.43 -1.05 18.47
C GLU A 2 15.96 -0.64 17.08
N PHE A 3 15.26 -1.53 16.38
CA PHE A 3 14.67 -1.29 15.07
C PHE A 3 13.73 -0.06 15.03
N LEU A 4 13.06 0.30 16.14
CA LEU A 4 12.23 1.52 16.18
C LEU A 4 13.09 2.78 16.05
N LYS A 5 14.26 2.81 16.69
CA LYS A 5 15.21 3.92 16.58
C LYS A 5 15.79 4.01 15.18
N GLU A 6 16.12 2.87 14.58
CA GLU A 6 16.63 2.81 13.21
C GLU A 6 15.65 3.32 12.15
N LEU A 7 14.35 3.27 12.45
CA LEU A 7 13.25 3.79 11.62
C LEU A 7 12.82 5.21 12.01
N ASN A 8 13.55 5.84 12.93
CA ASN A 8 13.25 7.17 13.48
C ASN A 8 11.82 7.26 14.04
N LEU A 9 11.40 6.22 14.76
CA LEU A 9 10.14 6.20 15.50
C LEU A 9 10.38 6.61 16.96
N HIS A 10 9.44 7.40 17.47
CA HIS A 10 9.42 7.89 18.84
C HIS A 10 8.23 7.30 19.59
N GLN A 11 8.15 7.58 20.90
CA GLN A 11 6.99 7.18 21.70
C GLN A 11 5.71 7.89 21.24
N ASN A 12 5.82 9.16 20.84
CA ASN A 12 4.74 9.96 20.27
C ASN A 12 5.18 10.47 18.90
N ASN A 13 4.47 10.09 17.83
CA ASN A 13 4.82 10.41 16.46
C ASN A 13 3.76 11.32 15.84
N GLN A 14 4.20 12.21 14.96
CA GLN A 14 3.29 12.98 14.12
C GLN A 14 2.66 12.06 13.07
N GLY A 15 1.37 12.24 12.77
CA GLY A 15 0.65 11.44 11.77
C GLY A 15 0.25 12.20 10.51
N SER A 16 0.69 13.45 10.37
CA SER A 16 0.36 14.30 9.23
C SER A 16 1.66 14.85 8.64
N SER A 17 1.94 14.62 7.36
CA SER A 17 3.14 15.12 6.70
C SER A 17 2.88 15.46 5.24
N THR A 18 3.60 16.48 4.76
CA THR A 18 3.59 16.91 3.35
C THR A 18 4.75 16.32 2.54
N GLY A 19 5.54 15.42 3.11
CA GLY A 19 6.79 14.96 2.49
C GLY A 19 7.87 14.89 3.55
N THR A 20 8.73 15.90 3.57
CA THR A 20 9.82 16.00 4.55
C THR A 20 9.40 16.74 5.81
N LYS A 21 8.28 17.48 5.78
CA LYS A 21 7.76 18.23 6.93
C LYS A 21 6.56 17.54 7.55
N TRP A 22 6.69 17.26 8.84
CA TRP A 22 5.58 16.87 9.70
C TRP A 22 4.78 18.11 10.12
N VAL A 23 3.46 18.03 9.99
CA VAL A 23 2.53 19.10 10.33
C VAL A 23 1.86 18.75 11.64
N LEU A 24 1.99 19.62 12.63
CA LEU A 24 1.30 19.45 13.92
C LEU A 24 -0.22 19.46 13.68
N SER A 25 -0.89 18.47 14.26
CA SER A 25 -2.34 18.28 14.12
C SER A 25 -3.03 18.28 15.48
N ASN A 26 -4.24 17.72 15.58
CA ASN A 26 -4.96 17.59 16.84
C ASN A 26 -4.23 16.69 17.85
N ASP A 27 -4.61 16.85 19.12
CA ASP A 27 -4.09 16.04 20.24
C ASP A 27 -4.72 14.64 20.32
N THR A 28 -5.59 14.28 19.35
CA THR A 28 -6.17 12.94 19.30
C THR A 28 -5.12 11.96 18.82
N LEU A 29 -4.87 10.93 19.64
CA LEU A 29 -3.85 9.92 19.40
C LEU A 29 -4.46 8.59 18.98
N ILE A 30 -3.79 7.91 18.05
CA ILE A 30 -3.95 6.48 17.80
C ILE A 30 -2.86 5.77 18.59
N GLU A 31 -3.26 4.86 19.48
CA GLU A 31 -2.34 3.98 20.20
C GLU A 31 -2.11 2.71 19.39
N SER A 32 -0.84 2.39 19.13
CA SER A 32 -0.45 1.17 18.42
C SER A 32 0.00 0.11 19.41
N PHE A 33 -0.66 -1.05 19.38
CA PHE A 33 -0.37 -2.19 20.24
C PHE A 33 0.10 -3.37 19.39
N SER A 34 1.11 -4.08 19.86
CA SER A 34 1.57 -5.31 19.23
C SER A 34 0.57 -6.45 19.51
N PRO A 35 0.05 -7.14 18.47
CA PRO A 35 -0.77 -8.33 18.65
C PRO A 35 0.05 -9.55 19.13
N VAL A 36 1.37 -9.46 19.19
CA VAL A 36 2.26 -10.57 19.60
C VAL A 36 2.28 -10.72 21.12
N ASP A 37 2.37 -9.60 21.85
CA ASP A 37 2.54 -9.57 23.31
C ASP A 37 1.56 -8.61 24.01
N GLY A 38 0.75 -7.86 23.26
CA GLY A 38 -0.20 -6.87 23.78
C GLY A 38 0.45 -5.57 24.24
N ASN A 39 1.76 -5.40 24.08
CA ASN A 39 2.47 -4.21 24.54
C ASN A 39 2.21 -3.02 23.62
N MET A 40 2.11 -1.82 24.20
CA MET A 40 2.04 -0.58 23.43
C MET A 40 3.40 -0.29 22.78
N ILE A 41 3.40 -0.06 21.47
CA ILE A 41 4.60 0.26 20.69
C ILE A 41 4.86 1.78 20.72
N GLY A 42 3.79 2.57 20.54
CA GLY A 42 3.84 4.04 20.52
C GLY A 42 2.52 4.64 20.05
N THR A 43 2.48 5.96 19.92
CA THR A 43 1.29 6.71 19.50
C THR A 43 1.53 7.50 18.22
N VAL A 44 0.45 7.80 17.51
CA VAL A 44 0.46 8.65 16.30
C VAL A 44 -0.70 9.64 16.33
N ASN A 45 -0.44 10.93 16.15
CA ASN A 45 -1.50 11.95 16.08
C ASN A 45 -2.41 11.75 14.85
N THR A 46 -3.72 11.94 15.00
CA THR A 46 -4.64 11.96 13.85
C THR A 46 -4.58 13.27 13.08
N THR A 47 -5.10 13.29 11.86
CA THR A 47 -5.18 14.48 11.02
C THR A 47 -6.50 15.22 11.27
N SER A 48 -6.44 16.49 11.64
CA SER A 48 -7.61 17.38 11.71
C SER A 48 -8.04 17.83 10.31
N LYS A 49 -9.29 18.27 10.15
CA LYS A 49 -9.80 18.72 8.83
C LYS A 49 -8.98 19.86 8.23
N ASN A 50 -8.57 20.84 9.05
CA ASN A 50 -7.79 22.00 8.61
C ASN A 50 -6.38 21.58 8.12
N VAL A 51 -5.75 20.64 8.83
CA VAL A 51 -4.44 20.09 8.44
C VAL A 51 -4.57 19.26 7.17
N TYR A 52 -5.61 18.44 7.06
CA TYR A 52 -5.94 17.73 5.82
C TYR A 52 -6.06 18.69 4.63
N ASP A 53 -6.82 19.79 4.76
CA ASP A 53 -7.00 20.75 3.67
C ASP A 53 -5.69 21.43 3.27
N THR A 54 -4.82 21.71 4.25
CA THR A 54 -3.47 22.24 4.02
C THR A 54 -2.60 21.25 3.26
N ILE A 55 -2.66 19.96 3.62
CA ILE A 55 -1.90 18.89 2.95
C ILE A 55 -2.37 18.72 1.50
N VAL A 56 -3.69 18.68 1.26
CA VAL A 56 -4.22 18.55 -0.10
C VAL A 56 -3.84 19.75 -0.96
N ALA A 57 -3.95 20.98 -0.44
CA ALA A 57 -3.54 22.19 -1.16
C ALA A 57 -2.04 22.20 -1.45
N THR A 58 -1.22 21.64 -0.57
CA THR A 58 0.23 21.49 -0.78
C THR A 58 0.51 20.46 -1.89
N ALA A 59 -0.20 19.34 -1.90
CA ALA A 59 -0.11 18.33 -2.94
C ALA A 59 -0.50 18.88 -4.33
N GLU A 60 -1.58 19.67 -4.44
CA GLU A 60 -1.97 20.30 -5.70
C GLU A 60 -0.89 21.23 -6.28
N LYS A 61 -0.25 22.03 -5.41
CA LYS A 61 0.88 22.88 -5.80
C LYS A 61 2.07 22.04 -6.26
N ALA A 62 2.44 21.01 -5.50
CA ALA A 62 3.52 20.11 -5.86
C ALA A 62 3.27 19.37 -7.17
N PHE A 63 2.03 19.01 -7.47
CA PHE A 63 1.67 18.36 -8.72
C PHE A 63 2.01 19.24 -9.93
N ALA A 64 1.78 20.55 -9.84
CA ALA A 64 2.09 21.48 -10.93
C ALA A 64 3.58 21.48 -11.29
N GLU A 65 4.47 21.27 -10.31
CA GLU A 65 5.91 21.14 -10.51
C GLU A 65 6.33 19.72 -10.91
N TRP A 66 5.84 18.72 -10.16
CA TRP A 66 6.24 17.31 -10.31
C TRP A 66 5.90 16.74 -11.68
N ARG A 67 4.75 17.11 -12.26
CA ARG A 67 4.33 16.66 -13.60
C ARG A 67 5.30 17.09 -14.70
N LEU A 68 6.06 18.16 -14.50
CA LEU A 68 7.02 18.69 -15.46
C LEU A 68 8.37 17.96 -15.41
N VAL A 69 8.66 17.23 -14.32
CA VAL A 69 9.87 16.41 -14.20
C VAL A 69 9.77 15.23 -15.19
N PRO A 70 10.72 15.04 -16.13
CA PRO A 70 10.65 13.93 -17.09
C PRO A 70 10.51 12.56 -16.42
N ALA A 71 9.69 11.67 -16.99
CA ALA A 71 9.39 10.37 -16.38
C ALA A 71 10.65 9.56 -15.98
N PRO A 72 11.72 9.46 -16.80
CA PRO A 72 12.93 8.76 -16.39
C PRO A 72 13.64 9.39 -15.18
N LYS A 73 13.55 10.72 -14.99
CA LYS A 73 14.08 11.38 -13.79
C LYS A 73 13.22 11.09 -12.55
N ARG A 74 11.90 10.99 -12.71
CA ARG A 74 11.01 10.51 -11.63
C ARG A 74 11.33 9.06 -11.27
N GLY A 75 11.60 8.21 -12.27
CA GLY A 75 12.08 6.84 -12.07
C GLY A 75 13.37 6.77 -11.26
N GLU A 76 14.33 7.69 -11.48
CA GLU A 76 15.56 7.74 -10.68
C GLU A 76 15.29 8.02 -9.18
N ILE A 77 14.32 8.87 -8.86
CA ILE A 77 13.90 9.10 -7.47
C ILE A 77 13.33 7.82 -6.86
N VAL A 78 12.46 7.13 -7.59
CA VAL A 78 11.87 5.84 -7.15
C VAL A 78 12.95 4.76 -6.97
N ARG A 79 13.97 4.72 -7.83
CA ARG A 79 15.13 3.82 -7.67
C ARG A 79 15.84 4.05 -6.34
N GLN A 80 16.07 5.32 -5.98
CA GLN A 80 16.73 5.67 -4.72
C GLN A 80 15.87 5.31 -3.50
N ILE A 81 14.55 5.44 -3.59
CA ILE A 81 13.62 4.94 -2.56
C ILE A 81 13.76 3.42 -2.42
N GLY A 82 13.79 2.66 -3.53
CA GLY A 82 14.04 1.22 -3.52
C GLY A 82 15.35 0.84 -2.81
N ASN A 83 16.42 1.61 -3.02
CA ASN A 83 17.68 1.41 -2.30
C ASN A 83 17.58 1.72 -0.80
N ALA A 84 16.94 2.82 -0.43
CA ALA A 84 16.75 3.18 0.97
C ALA A 84 15.89 2.14 1.72
N LEU A 85 14.87 1.59 1.05
CA LEU A 85 14.08 0.47 1.56
C LEU A 85 14.93 -0.80 1.71
N ARG A 86 15.87 -1.06 0.79
CA ARG A 86 16.80 -2.19 0.86
C ARG A 86 17.73 -2.08 2.07
N GLU A 87 18.23 -0.88 2.36
CA GLU A 87 19.04 -0.59 3.56
C GLU A 87 18.24 -0.75 4.85
N LYS A 88 16.94 -0.46 4.82
CA LYS A 88 16.02 -0.53 5.98
C LYS A 88 15.12 -1.76 5.99
N LYS A 89 15.41 -2.77 5.17
CA LYS A 89 14.56 -3.95 4.99
C LYS A 89 14.34 -4.69 6.30
N GLU A 90 15.44 -4.91 7.02
CA GLU A 90 15.44 -5.66 8.27
C GLU A 90 14.64 -4.97 9.39
N PRO A 91 14.93 -3.69 9.73
CA PRO A 91 14.17 -3.01 10.77
C PRO A 91 12.70 -2.78 10.38
N LEU A 92 12.40 -2.45 9.11
CA LEU A 92 11.03 -2.27 8.65
C LEU A 92 10.25 -3.59 8.66
N GLY A 93 10.86 -4.70 8.23
CA GLY A 93 10.23 -6.02 8.27
C GLY A 93 9.93 -6.47 9.70
N LYS A 94 10.82 -6.18 10.67
CA LYS A 94 10.54 -6.37 12.10
C LYS A 94 9.37 -5.54 12.58
N LEU A 95 9.29 -4.26 12.19
CA LEU A 95 8.16 -3.41 12.56
C LEU A 95 6.84 -3.94 11.99
N VAL A 96 6.81 -4.35 10.71
CA VAL A 96 5.63 -4.95 10.10
C VAL A 96 5.21 -6.21 10.86
N SER A 97 6.16 -7.08 11.20
CA SER A 97 5.89 -8.28 11.98
C SER A 97 5.33 -7.97 13.37
N TYR A 98 5.92 -6.99 14.07
CA TYR A 98 5.57 -6.67 15.46
C TYR A 98 4.28 -5.85 15.57
N GLU A 99 4.04 -4.89 14.67
CA GLU A 99 2.83 -4.05 14.70
C GLU A 99 1.63 -4.74 14.05
N MET A 100 1.80 -5.44 12.92
CA MET A 100 0.68 -6.11 12.23
C MET A 100 0.44 -7.54 12.74
N GLY A 101 1.50 -8.25 13.17
CA GLY A 101 1.42 -9.61 13.69
C GLY A 101 1.68 -10.73 12.69
N LYS A 102 2.17 -10.42 11.48
CA LYS A 102 2.63 -11.46 10.54
C LYS A 102 4.00 -12.01 10.93
N SER A 103 4.36 -13.18 10.42
CA SER A 103 5.69 -13.75 10.70
C SER A 103 6.80 -12.84 10.19
N LEU A 104 7.97 -12.87 10.82
CA LEU A 104 9.10 -12.02 10.43
C LEU A 104 9.48 -12.20 8.96
N GLN A 105 9.47 -13.45 8.46
CA GLN A 105 9.78 -13.72 7.06
C GLN A 105 8.76 -13.09 6.10
N GLU A 106 7.47 -13.05 6.47
CA GLU A 106 6.47 -12.35 5.67
C GLU A 106 6.62 -10.84 5.78
N GLY A 107 7.01 -10.29 6.95
CA GLY A 107 7.33 -8.87 7.10
C GLY A 107 8.51 -8.45 6.20
N LEU A 108 9.59 -9.23 6.19
CA LEU A 108 10.74 -9.04 5.31
C LEU A 108 10.35 -9.21 3.83
N GLY A 109 9.48 -10.17 3.54
CA GLY A 109 8.94 -10.39 2.19
C GLY A 109 8.13 -9.20 1.71
N GLU A 110 7.28 -8.62 2.56
CA GLU A 110 6.49 -7.45 2.21
C GLU A 110 7.37 -6.24 1.86
N VAL A 111 8.44 -6.00 2.63
CA VAL A 111 9.39 -4.92 2.29
C VAL A 111 10.16 -5.25 1.01
N GLN A 112 10.42 -6.53 0.73
CA GLN A 112 11.00 -6.93 -0.56
C GLN A 112 10.07 -6.58 -1.72
N GLU A 113 8.75 -6.78 -1.58
CA GLU A 113 7.80 -6.39 -2.62
C GLU A 113 7.81 -4.86 -2.87
N MET A 114 8.05 -4.04 -1.84
CA MET A 114 8.24 -2.60 -2.01
C MET A 114 9.51 -2.26 -2.81
N ILE A 115 10.59 -3.00 -2.60
CA ILE A 115 11.85 -2.82 -3.31
C ILE A 115 11.68 -3.22 -4.77
N ASP A 116 11.09 -4.39 -5.02
CA ASP A 116 10.93 -4.96 -6.35
C ASP A 116 10.00 -4.09 -7.22
N ILE A 117 8.93 -3.54 -6.65
CA ILE A 117 8.06 -2.63 -7.41
C ILE A 117 8.75 -1.30 -7.74
N CYS A 118 9.66 -0.83 -6.89
CA CYS A 118 10.47 0.35 -7.20
C CYS A 118 11.35 0.06 -8.42
N ASP A 119 12.05 -1.08 -8.43
CA ASP A 119 12.92 -1.49 -9.54
C ASP A 119 12.11 -1.67 -10.85
N PHE A 120 10.92 -2.28 -10.77
CA PHE A 120 10.00 -2.37 -11.91
C PHE A 120 9.57 -0.98 -12.41
N ALA A 121 9.20 -0.07 -11.51
CA ALA A 121 8.77 1.29 -11.85
C ALA A 121 9.87 2.10 -12.53
N VAL A 122 11.15 1.83 -12.24
CA VAL A 122 12.29 2.44 -12.97
C VAL A 122 12.24 2.08 -14.45
N GLY A 123 12.06 0.79 -14.77
CA GLY A 123 11.90 0.34 -16.16
C GLY A 123 10.67 0.99 -16.81
N LEU A 124 9.54 0.94 -16.11
CA LEU A 124 8.27 1.51 -16.59
C LEU A 124 8.37 3.01 -16.88
N SER A 125 9.16 3.77 -16.11
CA SER A 125 9.35 5.21 -16.31
C SER A 125 9.92 5.58 -17.69
N ARG A 126 10.52 4.61 -18.40
CA ARG A 126 11.03 4.75 -19.78
C ARG A 126 10.07 4.19 -20.84
N GLN A 127 8.94 3.64 -20.42
CA GLN A 127 7.98 2.93 -21.26
C GLN A 127 6.57 3.54 -21.21
N LEU A 128 6.43 4.77 -20.70
CA LEU A 128 5.16 5.52 -20.71
C LEU A 128 4.85 6.12 -22.10
N TYR A 129 4.94 5.32 -23.15
CA TYR A 129 4.65 5.72 -24.53
C TYR A 129 3.17 5.53 -24.88
N GLY A 130 2.68 6.27 -25.88
CA GLY A 130 1.40 6.05 -26.54
C GLY A 130 1.57 5.51 -27.96
N LEU A 131 0.48 5.09 -28.59
CA LEU A 131 0.50 4.62 -29.97
C LEU A 131 0.53 5.78 -30.96
N THR A 132 1.22 5.61 -32.10
CA THR A 132 1.06 6.47 -33.28
C THR A 132 0.31 5.69 -34.34
N ILE A 133 -0.79 6.26 -34.84
CA ILE A 133 -1.75 5.57 -35.71
C ILE A 133 -1.95 6.40 -36.98
N HIS A 134 -2.16 5.75 -38.13
CA HIS A 134 -2.50 6.46 -39.36
C HIS A 134 -3.92 7.03 -39.28
N SER A 135 -4.07 8.33 -39.55
CA SER A 135 -5.39 8.94 -39.68
C SER A 135 -6.02 8.56 -41.02
N GLU A 136 -7.32 8.30 -41.02
CA GLU A 136 -8.13 8.19 -42.26
C GLU A 136 -8.22 9.52 -43.02
N ARG A 137 -7.90 10.64 -42.37
CA ARG A 137 -8.04 12.00 -42.93
C ARG A 137 -6.72 12.46 -43.55
N PRO A 138 -6.72 12.99 -44.79
CA PRO A 138 -5.52 13.57 -45.40
C PRO A 138 -4.90 14.67 -44.52
N ASN A 139 -3.57 14.73 -44.46
CA ASN A 139 -2.80 15.74 -43.69
C ASN A 139 -3.09 15.79 -42.18
N HIS A 140 -3.61 14.71 -41.58
CA HIS A 140 -3.84 14.61 -40.14
C HIS A 140 -2.89 13.60 -39.49
N ARG A 141 -2.37 13.95 -38.31
CA ARG A 141 -1.59 13.06 -37.45
C ARG A 141 -2.46 12.56 -36.30
N MET A 142 -2.50 11.26 -36.08
CA MET A 142 -3.20 10.64 -34.96
C MET A 142 -2.20 9.93 -34.05
N TYR A 143 -2.27 10.19 -32.75
CA TYR A 143 -1.48 9.50 -31.74
C TYR A 143 -2.16 9.61 -30.38
N GLU A 144 -1.83 8.68 -29.49
CA GLU A 144 -2.28 8.65 -28.10
C GLU A 144 -1.26 9.33 -27.20
N GLN A 145 -1.74 10.00 -26.15
CA GLN A 145 -0.90 10.55 -25.11
C GLN A 145 -1.44 10.18 -23.74
N TRP A 146 -0.52 9.89 -22.83
CA TRP A 146 -0.79 9.65 -21.43
C TRP A 146 -0.23 10.81 -20.61
N HIS A 147 -1.10 11.46 -19.85
CA HIS A 147 -0.76 12.55 -18.93
C HIS A 147 -1.12 12.12 -17.50
N PRO A 148 -0.39 12.58 -16.48
CA PRO A 148 -0.75 12.30 -15.09
C PRO A 148 -2.14 12.84 -14.76
N LEU A 149 -2.83 12.14 -13.86
CA LEU A 149 -4.17 12.49 -13.40
C LEU A 149 -4.17 13.68 -12.43
N GLY A 150 -3.15 13.78 -11.56
CA GLY A 150 -3.09 14.79 -10.51
C GLY A 150 -2.71 14.21 -9.15
N VAL A 151 -3.53 14.53 -8.14
CA VAL A 151 -3.41 13.95 -6.80
C VAL A 151 -4.05 12.57 -6.78
N VAL A 152 -3.29 11.57 -6.33
CA VAL A 152 -3.74 10.20 -6.10
C VAL A 152 -3.90 9.99 -4.59
N GLY A 153 -5.12 9.74 -4.14
CA GLY A 153 -5.40 9.33 -2.77
C GLY A 153 -5.27 7.82 -2.63
N ILE A 154 -4.54 7.36 -1.62
CA ILE A 154 -4.30 5.94 -1.36
C ILE A 154 -4.84 5.62 0.03
N ILE A 155 -5.82 4.71 0.13
CA ILE A 155 -6.31 4.16 1.39
C ILE A 155 -5.85 2.70 1.46
N SER A 156 -5.01 2.35 2.42
CA SER A 156 -4.49 0.98 2.58
C SER A 156 -5.08 0.26 3.80
N ALA A 157 -5.16 -1.07 3.71
CA ALA A 157 -5.62 -1.95 4.78
C ALA A 157 -4.47 -2.33 5.73
N PHE A 158 -4.83 -2.83 6.91
CA PHE A 158 -3.87 -3.20 7.96
C PHE A 158 -2.97 -4.40 7.61
N ASN A 159 -3.43 -5.30 6.74
CA ASN A 159 -2.83 -6.62 6.56
C ASN A 159 -1.58 -6.62 5.67
N PHE A 160 -1.43 -5.62 4.82
CA PHE A 160 -0.22 -5.33 4.06
C PHE A 160 0.07 -3.83 4.21
N PRO A 161 0.55 -3.42 5.40
CA PRO A 161 0.58 -2.03 5.79
C PRO A 161 1.60 -1.19 5.00
N VAL A 162 2.54 -1.81 4.27
CA VAL A 162 3.58 -1.09 3.52
C VAL A 162 3.58 -1.43 2.03
N ALA A 163 3.32 -2.68 1.63
CA ALA A 163 3.39 -3.08 0.22
C ALA A 163 2.29 -2.45 -0.65
N VAL A 164 1.02 -2.48 -0.19
CA VAL A 164 -0.11 -1.92 -0.95
C VAL A 164 0.10 -0.45 -1.27
N TRP A 165 0.62 0.32 -0.31
CA TRP A 165 0.98 1.70 -0.54
C TRP A 165 2.10 1.82 -1.57
N SER A 166 3.17 1.03 -1.43
CA SER A 166 4.33 1.12 -2.31
C SER A 166 3.98 0.82 -3.78
N TRP A 167 3.12 -0.17 -4.03
CA TRP A 167 2.68 -0.49 -5.39
C TRP A 167 1.95 0.67 -6.05
N ASN A 168 1.10 1.35 -5.29
CA ASN A 168 0.39 2.52 -5.78
C ASN A 168 1.31 3.73 -5.93
N ALA A 169 2.10 4.04 -4.90
CA ALA A 169 2.92 5.25 -4.85
C ALA A 169 4.06 5.23 -5.89
N ALA A 170 4.79 4.11 -6.01
CA ALA A 170 5.89 3.99 -6.97
C ALA A 170 5.40 4.21 -8.41
N LEU A 171 4.30 3.57 -8.78
CA LEU A 171 3.68 3.71 -10.11
C LEU A 171 3.09 5.10 -10.31
N ALA A 172 2.37 5.64 -9.33
CA ALA A 172 1.79 6.98 -9.39
C ALA A 172 2.87 8.05 -9.60
N TRP A 173 3.99 7.97 -8.86
CA TRP A 173 5.10 8.92 -8.97
C TRP A 173 5.79 8.85 -10.33
N VAL A 174 6.11 7.66 -10.86
CA VAL A 174 6.73 7.57 -12.20
C VAL A 174 5.78 8.04 -13.29
N CYS A 175 4.46 7.85 -13.11
CA CYS A 175 3.43 8.42 -13.99
C CYS A 175 3.27 9.94 -13.86
N GLY A 176 3.89 10.59 -12.88
CA GLY A 176 3.88 12.06 -12.70
C GLY A 176 2.79 12.57 -11.77
N ASN A 177 2.15 11.69 -11.01
CA ASN A 177 1.17 12.04 -9.98
C ASN A 177 1.86 12.29 -8.63
N VAL A 178 1.14 12.94 -7.72
CA VAL A 178 1.52 13.06 -6.31
C VAL A 178 0.57 12.25 -5.45
N CYS A 179 1.02 11.83 -4.26
CA CYS A 179 0.30 10.84 -3.46
C CYS A 179 -0.10 11.40 -2.09
N ILE A 180 -1.34 11.14 -1.66
CA ILE A 180 -1.78 11.34 -0.27
C ILE A 180 -2.20 9.99 0.31
N TRP A 181 -1.48 9.51 1.31
CA TRP A 181 -1.71 8.21 1.92
C TRP A 181 -2.48 8.32 3.23
N LYS A 182 -3.61 7.61 3.31
CA LYS A 182 -4.32 7.31 4.57
C LYS A 182 -4.14 5.83 4.91
N PRO A 183 -3.17 5.48 5.76
CA PRO A 183 -2.96 4.11 6.20
C PRO A 183 -4.10 3.63 7.12
N SER A 184 -4.09 2.34 7.44
CA SER A 184 -4.97 1.81 8.48
C SER A 184 -4.50 2.29 9.87
N GLU A 185 -5.46 2.70 10.69
CA GLU A 185 -5.27 3.06 12.09
C GLU A 185 -4.77 1.90 12.97
N LYS A 186 -4.77 0.67 12.45
CA LYS A 186 -4.23 -0.52 13.15
C LYS A 186 -2.72 -0.69 13.02
N THR A 187 -2.11 -0.05 12.03
CA THR A 187 -0.67 -0.14 11.76
C THR A 187 -0.08 1.25 11.47
N PRO A 188 -0.30 2.24 12.36
CA PRO A 188 0.05 3.61 12.05
C PRO A 188 1.56 3.84 12.06
N LEU A 189 2.36 3.11 12.85
CA LEU A 189 3.81 3.31 12.92
C LEU A 189 4.53 2.81 11.67
N CYS A 190 4.05 1.75 11.03
CA CYS A 190 4.55 1.29 9.72
C CYS A 190 4.56 2.43 8.70
N SER A 191 3.48 3.22 8.67
CA SER A 191 3.38 4.34 7.73
C SER A 191 4.32 5.51 8.06
N VAL A 192 4.51 5.79 9.35
CA VAL A 192 5.45 6.82 9.81
C VAL A 192 6.89 6.42 9.45
N ALA A 193 7.26 5.17 9.69
CA ALA A 193 8.57 4.62 9.34
C ALA A 193 8.84 4.70 7.84
N VAL A 194 7.87 4.31 7.01
CA VAL A 194 7.97 4.43 5.55
C VAL A 194 8.11 5.88 5.11
N GLN A 195 7.32 6.81 5.66
CA GLN A 195 7.41 8.22 5.34
C GLN A 195 8.78 8.80 5.72
N ASN A 196 9.37 8.41 6.86
CA ASN A 196 10.72 8.81 7.25
C ASN A 196 11.78 8.37 6.22
N ILE A 197 11.70 7.11 5.75
CA ILE A 197 12.62 6.57 4.73
C ILE A 197 12.50 7.36 3.41
N VAL A 198 11.27 7.64 2.97
CA VAL A 198 11.01 8.40 1.74
C VAL A 198 11.48 9.85 1.88
N ALA A 199 11.22 10.47 3.03
CA ALA A 199 11.58 11.85 3.32
C ALA A 199 13.09 12.10 3.18
N ASP A 200 13.94 11.16 3.62
CA ASP A 200 15.39 11.26 3.47
C ASP A 200 15.83 11.32 1.99
N VAL A 201 15.22 10.48 1.14
CA VAL A 201 15.49 10.50 -0.30
C VAL A 201 14.98 11.79 -0.93
N PHE A 202 13.76 12.22 -0.55
CA PHE A 202 13.15 13.43 -1.10
C PHE A 202 13.94 14.68 -0.74
N LYS A 203 14.42 14.77 0.50
CA LYS A 203 15.27 15.86 0.99
C LYS A 203 16.60 15.93 0.22
N LYS A 204 17.27 14.79 0.01
CA LYS A 204 18.52 14.71 -0.76
C LYS A 204 18.38 15.17 -2.21
N ASN A 205 17.19 15.02 -2.79
CA ASN A 205 16.90 15.37 -4.18
C ASN A 205 16.12 16.68 -4.35
N ASN A 206 15.89 17.44 -3.26
CA ASN A 206 15.08 18.66 -3.24
C ASN A 206 13.69 18.48 -3.89
N ILE A 207 13.04 17.36 -3.58
CA ILE A 207 11.68 17.09 -4.07
C ILE A 207 10.70 18.04 -3.36
N PRO A 208 9.76 18.68 -4.08
CA PRO A 208 8.79 19.58 -3.47
C PRO A 208 7.95 18.90 -2.37
N GLU A 209 7.63 19.65 -1.31
CA GLU A 209 6.59 19.25 -0.37
C GLU A 209 5.27 19.11 -1.11
N GLY A 210 4.58 18.00 -0.91
CA GLY A 210 3.29 17.65 -1.52
C GLY A 210 3.37 16.41 -2.41
N VAL A 211 4.57 15.92 -2.76
CA VAL A 211 4.73 14.73 -3.64
C VAL A 211 4.39 13.42 -2.92
N SER A 212 4.71 13.31 -1.63
CA SER A 212 4.40 12.15 -0.78
C SER A 212 3.84 12.63 0.56
N CYS A 213 2.53 12.63 0.69
CA CYS A 213 1.85 13.06 1.91
C CYS A 213 1.26 11.89 2.68
N ILE A 214 1.09 12.07 3.99
CA ILE A 214 0.39 11.15 4.88
C ILE A 214 -0.68 11.91 5.68
N VAL A 215 -1.86 11.30 5.80
CA VAL A 215 -2.97 11.75 6.65
C VAL A 215 -3.48 10.58 7.49
N GLN A 216 -3.19 10.60 8.79
CA GLN A 216 -3.63 9.58 9.74
C GLN A 216 -5.05 9.82 10.24
N GLY A 217 -5.77 8.75 10.52
CA GLY A 217 -7.12 8.81 11.08
C GLY A 217 -7.95 7.63 10.61
N ALA A 218 -9.18 7.53 11.10
CA ALA A 218 -10.05 6.38 10.85
C ALA A 218 -10.94 6.59 9.60
N ARG A 219 -12.23 6.30 9.74
CA ARG A 219 -13.23 6.41 8.66
C ARG A 219 -13.42 7.84 8.15
N GLU A 220 -13.47 8.80 9.06
CA GLU A 220 -13.77 10.20 8.75
C GLU A 220 -12.78 10.81 7.74
N VAL A 221 -11.47 10.59 7.93
CA VAL A 221 -10.44 11.05 6.98
C VAL A 221 -10.61 10.39 5.60
N GLY A 222 -10.99 9.11 5.57
CA GLY A 222 -11.32 8.40 4.33
C GLY A 222 -12.54 8.98 3.62
N GLU A 223 -13.54 9.45 4.37
CA GLU A 223 -14.72 10.13 3.83
C GLU A 223 -14.35 11.51 3.28
N TRP A 224 -13.47 12.28 3.95
CA TRP A 224 -12.96 13.54 3.41
C TRP A 224 -12.27 13.32 2.05
N MET A 225 -11.34 12.37 1.97
CA MET A 225 -10.64 12.04 0.73
C MET A 225 -11.58 11.59 -0.39
N SER A 226 -12.55 10.73 -0.07
CA SER A 226 -13.47 10.17 -1.06
C SER A 226 -14.40 11.24 -1.66
N ASN A 227 -14.76 12.27 -0.89
CA ASN A 227 -15.61 13.37 -1.34
C ASN A 227 -14.81 14.55 -1.95
N ASP A 228 -13.48 14.54 -1.87
CA ASP A 228 -12.65 15.65 -2.31
C ASP A 228 -12.44 15.68 -3.83
N LYS A 229 -12.93 16.74 -4.49
CA LYS A 229 -12.80 16.92 -5.95
C LYS A 229 -11.36 17.14 -6.40
N ARG A 230 -10.45 17.54 -5.50
CA ARG A 230 -9.03 17.75 -5.78
C ARG A 230 -8.28 16.43 -5.97
N ILE A 231 -8.82 15.32 -5.43
CA ILE A 231 -8.23 14.00 -5.59
C ILE A 231 -8.78 13.35 -6.88
N ALA A 232 -7.93 13.28 -7.89
CA ALA A 232 -8.30 12.80 -9.23
C ALA A 232 -8.56 11.28 -9.27
N LEU A 233 -7.81 10.52 -8.45
CA LEU A 233 -7.91 9.07 -8.36
C LEU A 233 -7.87 8.63 -6.89
N MET A 234 -8.85 7.82 -6.49
CA MET A 234 -8.86 7.13 -5.20
C MET A 234 -8.52 5.66 -5.37
N SER A 235 -7.33 5.24 -4.95
CA SER A 235 -6.99 3.83 -4.77
C SER A 235 -7.37 3.39 -3.36
N ALA A 236 -8.34 2.49 -3.24
CA ALA A 236 -8.87 2.05 -1.95
C ALA A 236 -8.78 0.54 -1.82
N THR A 237 -7.98 0.10 -0.84
CA THR A 237 -7.81 -1.29 -0.47
C THR A 237 -8.48 -1.57 0.88
N GLY A 238 -9.36 -2.57 0.93
CA GLY A 238 -9.99 -2.98 2.19
C GLY A 238 -11.26 -3.79 2.00
N SER A 239 -12.21 -3.68 2.94
CA SER A 239 -13.44 -4.48 2.86
C SER A 239 -14.34 -4.05 1.69
N THR A 240 -15.08 -5.00 1.10
CA THR A 240 -16.08 -4.71 0.06
C THR A 240 -17.13 -3.70 0.52
N ARG A 241 -17.51 -3.72 1.80
CA ARG A 241 -18.44 -2.73 2.39
C ARG A 241 -17.85 -1.31 2.33
N MET A 242 -16.59 -1.16 2.73
CA MET A 242 -15.88 0.14 2.66
C MET A 242 -15.72 0.59 1.21
N GLY A 243 -15.27 -0.31 0.32
CA GLY A 243 -15.08 0.00 -1.10
C GLY A 243 -16.34 0.47 -1.80
N LYS A 244 -17.50 -0.13 -1.50
CA LYS A 244 -18.80 0.33 -2.02
C LYS A 244 -19.11 1.77 -1.59
N ALA A 245 -18.85 2.11 -0.33
CA ALA A 245 -19.09 3.46 0.19
C ALA A 245 -18.13 4.50 -0.44
N VAL A 246 -16.83 4.17 -0.53
CA VAL A 246 -15.83 5.01 -1.21
C VAL A 246 -16.23 5.23 -2.67
N ASN A 247 -16.57 4.17 -3.39
CA ASN A 247 -16.94 4.27 -4.79
C ASN A 247 -18.18 5.12 -5.02
N ALA A 248 -19.20 4.99 -4.17
CA ALA A 248 -20.40 5.82 -4.26
C ALA A 248 -20.07 7.32 -4.11
N ALA A 249 -19.27 7.68 -3.09
CA ALA A 249 -18.85 9.07 -2.87
C ALA A 249 -17.99 9.62 -4.03
N VAL A 250 -17.03 8.82 -4.52
CA VAL A 250 -16.17 9.23 -5.64
C VAL A 250 -16.95 9.34 -6.95
N ALA A 251 -17.90 8.44 -7.20
CA ALA A 251 -18.76 8.48 -8.38
C ALA A 251 -19.70 9.70 -8.39
N GLN A 252 -20.21 10.14 -7.24
CA GLN A 252 -21.03 11.36 -7.13
C GLN A 252 -20.30 12.62 -7.63
N ARG A 253 -18.97 12.65 -7.51
CA ARG A 253 -18.11 13.73 -8.02
C ARG A 253 -17.43 13.39 -9.36
N LEU A 254 -17.85 12.32 -10.04
CA LEU A 254 -17.29 11.83 -11.31
C LEU A 254 -15.77 11.57 -11.26
N GLY A 255 -15.26 11.21 -10.08
CA GLY A 255 -13.85 10.84 -9.89
C GLY A 255 -13.55 9.41 -10.35
N LYS A 256 -12.27 9.04 -10.34
CA LYS A 256 -11.82 7.68 -10.67
C LYS A 256 -11.50 6.88 -9.41
N THR A 257 -11.74 5.57 -9.48
CA THR A 257 -11.41 4.64 -8.40
C THR A 257 -10.57 3.47 -8.91
N ILE A 258 -9.67 2.98 -8.05
CA ILE A 258 -9.13 1.62 -8.10
C ILE A 258 -9.59 0.95 -6.81
N LEU A 259 -10.29 -0.18 -6.91
CA LEU A 259 -10.93 -0.83 -5.77
C LEU A 259 -10.37 -2.24 -5.57
N GLU A 260 -9.53 -2.40 -4.57
CA GLU A 260 -8.91 -3.68 -4.19
C GLU A 260 -9.62 -4.23 -2.94
N LEU A 261 -10.65 -5.05 -3.15
CA LEU A 261 -11.65 -5.37 -2.13
C LEU A 261 -11.51 -6.79 -1.54
N GLY A 262 -12.57 -7.27 -0.88
CA GLY A 262 -12.56 -8.56 -0.20
C GLY A 262 -12.51 -9.76 -1.16
N GLY A 263 -11.87 -10.84 -0.71
CA GLY A 263 -11.78 -12.12 -1.43
C GLY A 263 -12.44 -13.28 -0.68
N ASN A 264 -13.05 -14.20 -1.42
CA ASN A 264 -13.53 -15.50 -0.93
C ASN A 264 -12.96 -16.62 -1.81
N ASN A 265 -11.63 -16.73 -1.77
CA ASN A 265 -10.82 -17.49 -2.71
C ASN A 265 -11.00 -18.99 -2.52
N ALA A 266 -11.05 -19.72 -3.63
CA ALA A 266 -11.22 -21.17 -3.63
C ALA A 266 -10.02 -21.87 -4.26
N VAL A 267 -9.69 -23.04 -3.72
CA VAL A 267 -8.86 -24.04 -4.39
C VAL A 267 -9.75 -25.22 -4.76
N ILE A 268 -9.63 -25.69 -6.00
CA ILE A 268 -10.35 -26.87 -6.51
C ILE A 268 -9.36 -28.01 -6.71
N ILE A 269 -9.56 -29.13 -6.04
CA ILE A 269 -8.71 -30.31 -6.14
C ILE A 269 -9.47 -31.39 -6.93
N SER A 270 -9.04 -31.61 -8.17
CA SER A 270 -9.58 -32.65 -9.03
C SER A 270 -9.10 -34.04 -8.62
N LYS A 271 -9.76 -35.10 -9.10
CA LYS A 271 -9.34 -36.49 -8.89
C LYS A 271 -7.93 -36.83 -9.39
N ASN A 272 -7.41 -36.04 -10.34
CA ASN A 272 -6.10 -36.24 -10.97
C ASN A 272 -5.03 -35.28 -10.40
N ALA A 273 -5.34 -34.54 -9.34
CA ALA A 273 -4.40 -33.58 -8.77
C ALA A 273 -3.22 -34.29 -8.09
N ASP A 274 -2.05 -33.66 -8.16
CA ASP A 274 -0.94 -33.98 -7.25
C ASP A 274 -1.36 -33.59 -5.82
N LEU A 275 -1.65 -34.59 -5.00
CA LEU A 275 -2.18 -34.39 -3.65
C LEU A 275 -1.14 -33.79 -2.70
N ASP A 276 0.15 -34.04 -2.91
CA ASP A 276 1.20 -33.55 -2.03
C ASP A 276 1.49 -32.08 -2.32
N MET A 277 1.56 -31.69 -3.59
CA MET A 277 1.61 -30.28 -3.99
C MET A 277 0.34 -29.53 -3.53
N ALA A 278 -0.84 -30.12 -3.75
CA ALA A 278 -2.10 -29.51 -3.34
C ALA A 278 -2.18 -29.32 -1.82
N LEU A 279 -1.68 -30.27 -1.03
CA LEU A 279 -1.62 -30.16 0.44
C LEU A 279 -0.78 -28.95 0.87
N ILE A 280 0.45 -28.82 0.35
CA ILE A 280 1.35 -27.72 0.70
C ILE A 280 0.72 -26.37 0.34
N GLY A 281 0.20 -26.24 -0.88
CA GLY A 281 -0.45 -25.03 -1.36
C GLY A 281 -1.70 -24.67 -0.54
N CYS A 282 -2.52 -25.66 -0.18
CA CYS A 282 -3.72 -25.43 0.61
C CYS A 282 -3.40 -25.01 2.04
N VAL A 283 -2.46 -25.68 2.71
CA VAL A 283 -2.06 -25.33 4.07
C VAL A 283 -1.49 -23.92 4.10
N PHE A 284 -0.46 -23.64 3.30
CA PHE A 284 0.15 -22.29 3.26
C PHE A 284 -0.86 -21.21 2.85
N GLY A 285 -1.67 -21.49 1.82
CA GLY A 285 -2.68 -20.56 1.32
C GLY A 285 -3.78 -20.25 2.34
N ALA A 286 -4.13 -21.19 3.23
CA ALA A 286 -5.14 -21.00 4.27
C ALA A 286 -4.57 -20.39 5.56
N VAL A 287 -3.41 -20.84 6.02
CA VAL A 287 -2.86 -20.49 7.36
C VAL A 287 -1.85 -19.35 7.33
N GLY A 288 -1.24 -19.08 6.17
CA GLY A 288 -0.28 -17.98 6.00
C GLY A 288 -0.88 -16.64 6.44
N THR A 289 -0.06 -15.80 7.10
CA THR A 289 -0.51 -14.55 7.75
C THR A 289 -1.71 -14.74 8.70
N ALA A 290 -1.80 -15.89 9.38
CA ALA A 290 -2.97 -16.29 10.19
C ALA A 290 -4.30 -16.19 9.42
N GLY A 291 -4.25 -16.44 8.11
CA GLY A 291 -5.40 -16.32 7.22
C GLY A 291 -5.90 -14.88 7.05
N GLN A 292 -5.06 -13.86 7.15
CA GLN A 292 -5.46 -12.45 7.03
C GLN A 292 -5.07 -11.81 5.70
N ARG A 293 -4.76 -12.60 4.66
CA ARG A 293 -4.54 -12.08 3.31
C ARG A 293 -5.89 -11.93 2.59
N CYS A 294 -5.98 -10.96 1.69
CA CYS A 294 -7.10 -10.87 0.75
C CYS A 294 -7.16 -12.10 -0.17
N THR A 295 -6.01 -12.72 -0.44
CA THR A 295 -5.81 -13.92 -1.27
C THR A 295 -5.86 -15.24 -0.49
N THR A 296 -6.06 -15.23 0.82
CA THR A 296 -6.12 -16.47 1.62
C THR A 296 -7.21 -17.41 1.10
N THR A 297 -6.90 -18.70 1.01
CA THR A 297 -7.85 -19.76 0.67
C THR A 297 -8.94 -19.85 1.74
N ARG A 298 -10.20 -19.64 1.34
CA ARG A 298 -11.37 -19.70 2.23
C ARG A 298 -12.25 -20.91 1.97
N ARG A 299 -12.22 -21.41 0.73
CA ARG A 299 -13.01 -22.56 0.30
C ARG A 299 -12.09 -23.58 -0.33
N LEU A 300 -12.29 -24.83 0.05
CA LEU A 300 -11.58 -25.96 -0.54
C LEU A 300 -12.63 -26.91 -1.13
N ILE A 301 -12.60 -27.07 -2.45
CA ILE A 301 -13.58 -27.84 -3.21
C ILE A 301 -12.86 -29.08 -3.74
N ILE A 302 -13.13 -30.23 -3.15
CA ILE A 302 -12.36 -31.46 -3.39
C ILE A 302 -13.26 -32.48 -4.07
N HIS A 303 -12.72 -33.16 -5.09
CA HIS A 303 -13.42 -34.26 -5.75
C HIS A 303 -13.72 -35.39 -4.75
N GLU A 304 -14.96 -35.91 -4.78
CA GLU A 304 -15.48 -36.87 -3.79
C GLU A 304 -14.58 -38.10 -3.60
N SER A 305 -14.01 -38.63 -4.70
CA SER A 305 -13.17 -39.84 -4.68
C SER A 305 -11.86 -39.70 -3.89
N ILE A 306 -11.42 -38.48 -3.60
CA ILE A 306 -10.18 -38.19 -2.85
C ILE A 306 -10.45 -37.37 -1.59
N TYR A 307 -11.71 -37.03 -1.30
CA TYR A 307 -12.09 -36.12 -0.22
C TYR A 307 -11.59 -36.60 1.14
N GLU A 308 -11.91 -37.84 1.50
CA GLU A 308 -11.54 -38.40 2.80
C GLU A 308 -10.02 -38.49 2.97
N THR A 309 -9.31 -38.96 1.95
CA THR A 309 -7.85 -39.03 1.95
C THR A 309 -7.21 -37.66 2.12
N PHE A 310 -7.66 -36.66 1.36
CA PHE A 310 -7.11 -35.31 1.45
C PHE A 310 -7.44 -34.64 2.79
N LYS A 311 -8.66 -34.81 3.30
CA LYS A 311 -9.08 -34.29 4.61
C LYS A 311 -8.16 -34.80 5.73
N GLN A 312 -7.84 -36.09 5.75
CA GLN A 312 -6.94 -36.65 6.77
C GLN A 312 -5.50 -36.11 6.64
N LYS A 313 -4.97 -36.00 5.41
CA LYS A 313 -3.68 -35.35 5.15
C LYS A 313 -3.66 -33.91 5.69
N LEU A 314 -4.74 -33.15 5.45
CA LEU A 314 -4.87 -31.76 5.90
C LEU A 314 -4.88 -31.65 7.43
N ILE A 315 -5.66 -32.49 8.12
CA ILE A 315 -5.69 -32.53 9.61
C ILE A 315 -4.30 -32.80 10.19
N ASN A 316 -3.57 -33.77 9.62
CA ASN A 316 -2.23 -34.11 10.09
C ASN A 316 -1.20 -33.02 9.83
N ALA A 317 -1.33 -32.28 8.72
CA ALA A 317 -0.48 -31.12 8.44
C ALA A 317 -0.76 -29.97 9.43
N TYR A 318 -2.03 -29.71 9.76
CA TYR A 318 -2.41 -28.66 10.72
C TYR A 318 -1.86 -28.92 12.14
N LYS A 319 -1.75 -30.18 12.57
CA LYS A 319 -1.14 -30.55 13.86
C LYS A 319 0.36 -30.21 13.96
N GLN A 320 1.02 -29.96 12.83
CA GLN A 320 2.46 -29.65 12.77
C GLN A 320 2.75 -28.15 12.74
N LEU A 321 1.72 -27.30 12.70
CA LEU A 321 1.90 -25.85 12.70
C LEU A 321 2.50 -25.40 14.03
N LYS A 322 3.59 -24.63 13.94
CA LYS A 322 4.19 -23.95 15.09
C LYS A 322 3.53 -22.59 15.26
N ILE A 323 3.00 -22.34 16.43
CA ILE A 323 2.36 -21.08 16.81
C ILE A 323 3.19 -20.50 17.97
N GLY A 324 3.78 -19.32 17.75
CA GLY A 324 4.74 -18.69 18.66
C GLY A 324 6.13 -18.62 18.09
#